data_AF-A0A933ULE8-F1
#
_entry.id   AF-A0A933ULE8-F1
#
_cell.length_a   1.000
_cell.length_b   1.000
_cell.length_c   1.000
_cell.angle_alpha   90.00
_cell.angle_beta   90.00
_cell.angle_gamma   90.00
#
_symmetry.space_group_name_H-M   'P 1'
#
loop_
_entity.id
_entity.type
_entity.pdbx_description
1 polymer ?
#
loop_
_entity_poly.entity_id
_entity_poly.type
_entity_poly.pdbx_seq_one_letter_code
_entity_poly.pdbx_strand_id
1 'polypeptide(L)'
;MVETRWQHEHSNDGSFRAGVDDPLPVDPLGGQIRLTAVDLADCPSVEEEFQRAVADARAEWLVDQWWADPVAARADWDAQLADLYARVAEEDRRDAVGRRTVLDGVPGLGSFAAVLDVRDGAAAWTPAQAGVGGFVDVLQDAAVAAAAAGRRLENLMLWLQVAHTGTVLTARAGNTPSLPRKTRSGQVLRDGQDALVDDEVAVEVAVAAGITRSKAHALVEAATVLVIDERLPLTAQALAEGRLDWPRLRLVLSRTRGLTPESAQAVEAHVYATRGVLEGGTRRFENALTAAVLAVDPDAEARRRERTRKGRRVSIQT
;
A
#
# COMPACT_ATOMS: atom_id res chain seq x y z
N MET A 1 -48.32 -27.03 -47.67
CA MET A 1 -47.85 -27.54 -48.96
C MET A 1 -48.69 -26.87 -50.02
N VAL A 2 -48.07 -26.00 -50.83
CA VAL A 2 -48.57 -25.31 -52.06
C VAL A 2 -49.66 -24.24 -51.83
N GLU A 3 -49.37 -22.92 -51.92
CA GLU A 3 -49.25 -22.04 -53.13
C GLU A 3 -50.57 -21.97 -53.94
N THR A 4 -51.15 -20.86 -54.41
CA THR A 4 -50.87 -19.41 -54.45
C THR A 4 -52.15 -18.73 -55.01
N ARG A 5 -52.20 -17.38 -54.96
CA ARG A 5 -52.76 -16.46 -55.99
C ARG A 5 -54.10 -15.76 -55.72
N TRP A 6 -53.97 -14.58 -55.08
CA TRP A 6 -54.36 -13.24 -55.55
C TRP A 6 -55.51 -13.08 -56.55
N GLN A 7 -56.53 -12.29 -56.15
CA GLN A 7 -57.13 -11.28 -57.00
C GLN A 7 -57.28 -9.94 -56.25
N HIS A 8 -56.80 -8.90 -56.92
CA HIS A 8 -56.89 -7.49 -56.59
C HIS A 8 -58.31 -6.96 -56.81
N GLU A 9 -58.73 -6.01 -55.98
CA GLU A 9 -59.51 -4.87 -56.48
C GLU A 9 -58.96 -3.57 -55.89
N HIS A 10 -58.57 -2.69 -56.80
CA HIS A 10 -58.11 -1.34 -56.57
C HIS A 10 -59.31 -0.41 -56.38
N SER A 11 -59.18 0.55 -55.47
CA SER A 11 -59.71 1.88 -55.72
C SER A 11 -58.63 2.90 -55.38
N ASN A 12 -58.13 3.50 -56.45
CA ASN A 12 -57.13 4.56 -56.50
C ASN A 12 -57.89 5.78 -57.02
N ASP A 13 -57.84 6.92 -56.34
CA ASP A 13 -57.86 8.20 -57.03
C ASP A 13 -57.42 9.35 -56.13
N GLY A 14 -56.60 10.25 -56.70
CA GLY A 14 -56.13 11.44 -56.00
C GLY A 14 -54.69 11.87 -56.34
N SER A 15 -54.37 11.90 -57.63
CA SER A 15 -53.14 12.41 -58.23
C SER A 15 -52.69 13.79 -57.75
N PHE A 16 -51.38 13.96 -57.53
CA PHE A 16 -50.64 15.13 -58.02
C PHE A 16 -49.23 14.70 -58.46
N ARG A 17 -48.89 15.00 -59.73
CA ARG A 17 -47.62 14.70 -60.40
C ARG A 17 -46.75 15.96 -60.47
N ALA A 18 -45.47 15.80 -60.13
CA ALA A 18 -44.26 16.33 -60.81
C ALA A 18 -43.08 15.87 -59.91
N GLY A 19 -42.12 15.05 -60.32
CA GLY A 19 -41.32 15.12 -61.54
C GLY A 19 -40.04 15.89 -61.21
N VAL A 20 -38.97 15.15 -60.82
CA VAL A 20 -37.53 15.36 -61.10
C VAL A 20 -36.75 14.41 -60.20
N ASP A 21 -36.01 13.49 -60.82
CA ASP A 21 -34.97 12.68 -60.21
C ASP A 21 -33.86 13.59 -59.67
N ASP A 22 -33.67 13.60 -58.35
CA ASP A 22 -32.46 14.11 -57.71
C ASP A 22 -32.10 13.11 -56.59
N PRO A 23 -30.86 12.60 -56.51
CA PRO A 23 -30.49 11.62 -55.51
C PRO A 23 -30.55 12.26 -54.11
N LEU A 24 -31.33 11.64 -53.21
CA LEU A 24 -31.41 12.03 -51.80
C LEU A 24 -29.99 12.13 -51.20
N PRO A 25 -29.73 13.11 -50.32
CA PRO A 25 -28.46 13.20 -49.62
C PRO A 25 -28.23 11.95 -48.77
N VAL A 26 -26.98 11.49 -48.79
CA VAL A 26 -26.46 10.45 -47.89
C VAL A 26 -26.86 10.80 -46.46
N ASP A 27 -27.57 9.89 -45.82
CA ASP A 27 -27.89 9.92 -44.41
C ASP A 27 -26.62 10.20 -43.57
N PRO A 28 -26.47 11.36 -42.91
CA PRO A 28 -25.31 11.63 -42.06
C PRO A 28 -25.32 10.79 -40.77
N LEU A 29 -26.39 10.02 -40.53
CA LEU A 29 -26.63 9.23 -39.33
C LEU A 29 -26.84 7.74 -39.66
N GLY A 30 -26.17 7.25 -40.71
CA GLY A 30 -26.15 5.85 -41.12
C GLY A 30 -25.94 4.88 -39.94
N GLY A 31 -27.06 4.35 -39.43
CA GLY A 31 -27.20 3.05 -38.80
C GLY A 31 -26.20 2.65 -37.71
N GLN A 32 -26.37 3.17 -36.50
CA GLN A 32 -26.42 2.46 -35.21
C GLN A 32 -26.33 3.49 -34.08
N ILE A 33 -27.44 3.78 -33.40
CA ILE A 33 -27.37 4.42 -32.08
C ILE A 33 -26.78 3.37 -31.13
N ARG A 34 -25.47 3.42 -30.90
CA ARG A 34 -24.85 2.75 -29.77
C ARG A 34 -24.87 3.74 -28.62
N LEU A 35 -25.74 3.51 -27.64
CA LEU A 35 -25.60 4.15 -26.33
C LEU A 35 -24.18 3.86 -25.85
N THR A 36 -23.38 4.91 -25.66
CA THR A 36 -22.04 4.82 -25.13
C THR A 36 -22.11 4.60 -23.61
N ALA A 37 -21.04 4.12 -22.99
CA ALA A 37 -20.97 4.00 -21.53
C ALA A 37 -21.16 5.35 -20.79
N VAL A 38 -21.01 6.47 -21.51
CA VAL A 38 -21.27 7.83 -21.03
C VAL A 38 -22.77 8.14 -21.08
N ASP A 39 -23.49 7.70 -22.11
CA ASP A 39 -24.95 7.88 -22.21
C ASP A 39 -25.72 7.05 -21.16
N LEU A 40 -25.13 5.95 -20.67
CA LEU A 40 -25.66 5.16 -19.55
C LEU A 40 -25.29 5.73 -18.16
N ALA A 41 -24.34 6.66 -18.09
CA ALA A 41 -23.94 7.32 -16.84
C ALA A 41 -24.80 8.54 -16.51
N ASP A 42 -25.47 9.13 -17.51
CA ASP A 42 -26.40 10.25 -17.36
C ASP A 42 -27.87 9.82 -17.22
N CYS A 43 -28.17 8.52 -17.32
CA CYS A 43 -29.46 7.99 -16.88
C CYS A 43 -29.47 7.99 -15.35
N PRO A 44 -30.37 8.74 -14.67
CA PRO A 44 -30.51 8.61 -13.23
C PRO A 44 -30.74 7.13 -12.96
N SER A 45 -29.87 6.55 -12.14
CA SER A 45 -30.01 5.13 -11.81
C SER A 45 -31.43 4.90 -11.28
N VAL A 46 -32.01 3.73 -11.52
CA VAL A 46 -33.35 3.39 -11.00
C VAL A 46 -33.46 3.68 -9.48
N GLU A 47 -32.32 3.65 -8.79
CA GLU A 47 -32.14 4.08 -7.40
C GLU A 47 -32.37 5.58 -7.17
N GLU A 48 -31.88 6.47 -8.04
CA GLU A 48 -32.05 7.92 -7.93
C GLU A 48 -33.47 8.39 -8.24
N GLU A 49 -34.12 7.85 -9.29
CA GLU A 49 -35.53 8.14 -9.57
C GLU A 49 -36.44 7.63 -8.46
N PHE A 50 -36.14 6.45 -7.92
CA PHE A 50 -36.84 5.89 -6.76
C PHE A 50 -36.63 6.74 -5.50
N GLN A 51 -35.39 7.13 -5.20
CA GLN A 51 -35.10 8.01 -4.06
C GLN A 51 -35.78 9.37 -4.20
N ARG A 52 -35.84 9.93 -5.42
CA ARG A 52 -36.54 11.19 -5.69
C ARG A 52 -38.05 11.05 -5.50
N ALA A 53 -38.66 9.99 -6.03
CA ALA A 53 -40.09 9.72 -5.84
C ALA A 53 -40.46 9.48 -4.35
N VAL A 54 -39.61 8.77 -3.61
CA VAL A 54 -39.78 8.58 -2.16
C VAL A 54 -39.62 9.90 -1.40
N ALA A 55 -38.66 10.74 -1.80
CA ALA A 55 -38.45 12.06 -1.20
C ALA A 55 -39.63 13.00 -1.48
N ASP A 56 -40.18 13.01 -2.69
CA ASP A 56 -41.32 13.84 -3.09
C ASP A 56 -42.59 13.42 -2.35
N ALA A 57 -42.90 12.12 -2.34
CA ALA A 57 -44.05 11.59 -1.58
C ALA A 57 -43.92 11.86 -0.07
N ARG A 58 -42.68 11.82 0.44
CA ARG A 58 -42.41 12.19 1.84
C ARG A 58 -42.59 13.68 2.06
N ALA A 59 -42.14 14.54 1.15
CA ALA A 59 -42.29 15.98 1.24
C ALA A 59 -43.77 16.41 1.24
N GLU A 60 -44.60 15.82 0.38
CA GLU A 60 -46.04 16.05 0.37
C GLU A 60 -46.70 15.66 1.70
N TRP A 61 -46.37 14.48 2.22
CA TRP A 61 -46.87 14.04 3.53
C TRP A 61 -46.43 14.96 4.68
N LEU A 62 -45.20 15.49 4.63
CA LEU A 62 -44.70 16.45 5.63
C LEU A 62 -45.44 17.79 5.57
N VAL A 63 -45.77 18.27 4.37
CA VAL A 63 -46.56 19.51 4.18
C VAL A 63 -47.96 19.34 4.78
N ASP A 64 -48.60 18.20 4.54
CA ASP A 64 -49.92 17.89 5.09
C ASP A 64 -49.91 17.84 6.63
N GLN A 65 -48.89 17.20 7.23
CA GLN A 65 -48.71 17.16 8.69
C GLN A 65 -48.48 18.54 9.29
N TRP A 66 -47.67 19.37 8.62
CA TRP A 66 -47.36 20.72 9.07
C TRP A 66 -48.60 21.61 9.13
N TRP A 67 -49.48 21.51 8.13
CA TRP A 67 -50.73 22.29 8.12
C TRP A 67 -51.77 21.77 9.12
N ALA A 68 -51.71 20.49 9.51
CA ALA A 68 -52.61 19.90 10.49
C ALA A 68 -52.23 20.28 11.94
N ASP A 69 -50.96 20.14 12.32
CA ASP A 69 -50.44 20.54 13.63
C ASP A 69 -48.94 20.90 13.53
N PRO A 70 -48.59 22.19 13.41
CA PRO A 70 -47.21 22.62 13.23
C PRO A 70 -46.29 22.26 14.40
N VAL A 71 -46.82 22.18 15.63
CA VAL A 71 -46.01 21.92 16.83
C VAL A 71 -45.70 20.44 16.94
N ALA A 72 -46.70 19.58 16.74
CA ALA A 72 -46.50 18.13 16.71
C ALA A 72 -45.63 17.72 15.52
N ALA A 73 -45.89 18.28 14.32
CA ALA A 73 -45.07 18.05 13.14
C ALA A 73 -43.62 18.45 13.39
N ARG A 74 -43.38 19.61 14.02
CA ARG A 74 -42.01 20.04 14.35
C ARG A 74 -41.30 19.07 15.30
N ALA A 75 -41.97 18.62 16.36
CA ALA A 75 -41.39 17.67 17.31
C ALA A 75 -41.05 16.32 16.66
N ASP A 76 -41.95 15.81 15.81
CA ASP A 76 -41.73 14.57 15.05
C ASP A 76 -40.58 14.72 14.04
N TRP A 77 -40.43 15.89 13.42
CA TRP A 77 -39.32 16.17 12.51
C TRP A 77 -38.00 16.22 13.25
N ASP A 78 -37.94 16.93 14.37
CA ASP A 78 -36.73 17.02 15.19
C ASP A 78 -36.33 15.61 15.70
N ALA A 79 -37.31 14.75 16.03
CA ALA A 79 -37.07 13.35 16.42
C ALA A 79 -36.59 12.46 15.25
N GLN A 80 -37.20 12.58 14.06
CA GLN A 80 -36.77 11.84 12.86
C GLN A 80 -35.39 12.28 12.39
N LEU A 81 -35.09 13.58 12.46
CA LEU A 81 -33.79 14.14 12.13
C LEU A 81 -32.73 13.66 13.13
N ALA A 82 -33.06 13.58 14.43
CA ALA A 82 -32.18 13.00 15.43
C ALA A 82 -31.91 11.50 15.19
N ASP A 83 -32.92 10.71 14.81
CA ASP A 83 -32.76 9.28 14.45
C ASP A 83 -31.88 9.11 13.20
N LEU A 84 -32.09 9.93 12.17
CA LEU A 84 -31.26 9.93 10.97
C LEU A 84 -29.80 10.27 11.29
N TYR A 85 -29.56 11.31 12.09
CA TYR A 85 -28.20 11.64 12.54
C TYR A 85 -27.57 10.52 13.37
N ALA A 86 -28.35 9.81 14.20
CA ALA A 86 -27.85 8.67 14.96
C ALA A 86 -27.45 7.49 14.06
N ARG A 87 -28.22 7.20 13.00
CA ARG A 87 -27.91 6.16 12.01
C ARG A 87 -26.66 6.48 11.19
N VAL A 88 -26.54 7.72 10.69
CA VAL A 88 -25.33 8.19 9.99
C VAL A 88 -24.11 8.05 10.89
N ALA A 89 -24.21 8.47 12.16
CA ALA A 89 -23.13 8.33 13.13
C ALA A 89 -22.80 6.85 13.48
N GLU A 90 -23.72 5.91 13.33
CA GLU A 90 -23.44 4.47 13.47
C GLU A 90 -22.71 3.89 12.25
N GLU A 91 -23.13 4.29 11.05
CA GLU A 91 -22.48 3.89 9.80
C GLU A 91 -21.04 4.41 9.74
N ASP A 92 -20.82 5.68 10.08
CA ASP A 92 -19.50 6.30 10.18
C ASP A 92 -18.58 5.54 11.17
N ARG A 93 -19.14 5.10 12.30
CA ARG A 93 -18.40 4.28 13.29
C ARG A 93 -18.03 2.92 12.72
N ARG A 94 -18.94 2.25 12.01
CA ARG A 94 -18.69 0.94 11.40
C ARG A 94 -17.60 1.03 10.32
N ASP A 95 -17.66 2.06 9.49
CA ASP A 95 -16.65 2.36 8.46
C ASP A 95 -15.28 2.64 9.10
N ALA A 96 -15.23 3.43 10.17
CA ALA A 96 -13.99 3.67 10.91
C ALA A 96 -13.37 2.40 11.50
N VAL A 97 -14.17 1.48 12.05
CA VAL A 97 -13.70 0.17 12.54
C VAL A 97 -13.17 -0.70 11.41
N GLY A 98 -13.84 -0.70 10.25
CA GLY A 98 -13.37 -1.38 9.05
C GLY A 98 -12.01 -0.85 8.59
N ARG A 99 -11.87 0.48 8.47
CA ARG A 99 -10.60 1.14 8.14
C ARG A 99 -9.50 0.82 9.14
N ARG A 100 -9.78 0.85 10.44
CA ARG A 100 -8.80 0.49 11.48
C ARG A 100 -8.27 -0.93 11.31
N THR A 101 -9.16 -1.88 11.00
CA THR A 101 -8.75 -3.28 10.77
C THR A 101 -7.81 -3.42 9.57
N VAL A 102 -8.08 -2.69 8.49
CA VAL A 102 -7.20 -2.65 7.29
C VAL A 102 -5.88 -1.96 7.59
N LEU A 103 -5.92 -0.86 8.35
CA LEU A 103 -4.74 -0.12 8.76
C LEU A 103 -3.85 -1.00 9.62
N ASP A 104 -4.39 -1.65 10.66
CA ASP A 104 -3.66 -2.52 11.61
C ASP A 104 -3.14 -3.83 10.98
N GLY A 105 -3.60 -4.16 9.76
CA GLY A 105 -3.18 -5.34 8.99
C GLY A 105 -1.77 -5.28 8.38
N VAL A 106 -1.48 -6.29 7.55
CA VAL A 106 -0.22 -6.44 6.80
C VAL A 106 -0.07 -5.29 5.80
N PRO A 107 1.11 -4.65 5.67
CA PRO A 107 1.31 -3.56 4.72
C PRO A 107 1.03 -4.00 3.27
N GLY A 108 0.40 -3.13 2.49
CA GLY A 108 0.12 -3.35 1.08
C GLY A 108 -0.77 -2.26 0.47
N LEU A 109 -1.27 -2.51 -0.74
CA LEU A 109 -2.12 -1.54 -1.46
C LEU A 109 -3.38 -1.16 -0.66
N GLY A 110 -3.99 -2.10 0.06
CA GLY A 110 -5.15 -1.82 0.91
C GLY A 110 -4.84 -0.85 2.06
N SER A 111 -3.72 -1.05 2.77
CA SER A 111 -3.29 -0.12 3.82
C SER A 111 -2.91 1.25 3.24
N PHE A 112 -2.32 1.29 2.03
CA PHE A 112 -1.99 2.55 1.36
C PHE A 112 -3.24 3.35 0.97
N ALA A 113 -4.23 2.69 0.36
CA ALA A 113 -5.51 3.31 0.04
C ALA A 113 -6.20 3.85 1.31
N ALA A 114 -6.27 3.05 2.38
CA ALA A 114 -6.85 3.48 3.65
C ALA A 114 -6.11 4.68 4.28
N VAL A 115 -4.78 4.78 4.14
CA VAL A 115 -4.01 5.95 4.58
C VAL A 115 -4.38 7.21 3.78
N LEU A 116 -4.57 7.09 2.46
CA LEU A 116 -5.01 8.19 1.61
C LEU A 116 -6.44 8.63 1.95
N ASP A 117 -7.35 7.68 2.15
CA ASP A 117 -8.74 7.98 2.52
C ASP A 117 -8.83 8.75 3.84
N VAL A 118 -8.03 8.37 4.86
CA VAL A 118 -7.95 9.11 6.13
C VAL A 118 -7.44 10.55 5.92
N ARG A 119 -6.45 10.72 5.04
CA ARG A 119 -5.89 12.04 4.73
C ARG A 119 -6.88 12.92 3.96
N ASP A 120 -7.53 12.37 2.96
CA ASP A 120 -8.45 13.11 2.08
C ASP A 120 -9.75 13.44 2.84
N GLY A 121 -10.22 12.52 3.68
CA GLY A 121 -11.30 12.76 4.62
C GLY A 121 -11.03 13.97 5.52
N ALA A 122 -9.79 14.13 6.01
CA ALA A 122 -9.41 15.26 6.87
C ALA A 122 -9.52 16.64 6.23
N ALA A 123 -9.42 16.74 4.90
CA ALA A 123 -9.55 18.00 4.18
C ALA A 123 -11.00 18.50 4.06
N ALA A 124 -11.98 17.63 4.27
CA ALA A 124 -13.40 17.95 4.10
C ALA A 124 -14.08 18.49 5.38
N TRP A 125 -13.36 18.70 6.48
CA TRP A 125 -14.00 18.95 7.78
C TRP A 125 -14.29 20.40 8.09
N THR A 126 -15.51 20.64 8.58
CA THR A 126 -15.91 21.92 9.16
C THR A 126 -15.81 21.88 10.70
N PRO A 127 -15.54 23.01 11.37
CA PRO A 127 -15.53 23.10 12.84
C PRO A 127 -16.83 22.61 13.51
N ALA A 128 -17.96 22.64 12.80
CA ALA A 128 -19.25 22.18 13.28
C ALA A 128 -19.31 20.64 13.44
N GLN A 129 -18.67 19.89 12.54
CA GLN A 129 -18.61 18.42 12.61
C GLN A 129 -17.69 17.93 13.74
N ALA A 130 -16.65 18.69 14.07
CA ALA A 130 -15.74 18.41 15.18
C ALA A 130 -16.40 18.55 16.57
N GLY A 131 -17.58 19.18 16.65
CA GLY A 131 -18.34 19.33 17.90
C GLY A 131 -19.20 18.12 18.28
N VAL A 132 -19.32 17.10 17.40
CA VAL A 132 -20.10 15.89 17.68
C VAL A 132 -19.29 14.97 18.59
N GLY A 133 -19.81 14.66 19.77
CA GLY A 133 -19.13 13.81 20.78
C GLY A 133 -18.74 12.43 20.21
N GLY A 134 -17.49 12.01 20.46
CA GLY A 134 -16.94 10.73 20.01
C GLY A 134 -16.36 10.72 18.59
N PHE A 135 -16.67 11.71 17.74
CA PHE A 135 -16.11 11.81 16.39
C PHE A 135 -14.60 12.09 16.43
N VAL A 136 -14.16 12.99 17.30
CA VAL A 136 -12.75 13.35 17.48
C VAL A 136 -11.89 12.15 17.93
N ASP A 137 -12.42 11.29 18.80
CA ASP A 137 -11.69 10.13 19.33
C ASP A 137 -11.47 9.04 18.26
N VAL A 138 -12.50 8.74 17.47
CA VAL A 138 -12.44 7.76 16.38
C VAL A 138 -11.46 8.21 15.28
N LEU A 139 -11.39 9.52 15.04
CA LEU A 139 -10.55 10.08 13.99
C LEU A 139 -9.10 10.26 14.40
N GLN A 140 -8.86 10.64 15.65
CA GLN A 140 -7.53 10.60 16.23
C GLN A 140 -6.97 9.17 16.19
N ASP A 141 -7.78 8.16 16.54
CA ASP A 141 -7.41 6.76 16.43
C ASP A 141 -7.10 6.34 14.98
N ALA A 142 -7.93 6.74 14.01
CA ALA A 142 -7.71 6.44 12.59
C ALA A 142 -6.42 7.11 12.05
N ALA A 143 -6.15 8.35 12.42
CA ALA A 143 -4.92 9.05 12.03
C ALA A 143 -3.66 8.41 12.64
N VAL A 144 -3.72 7.98 13.90
CA VAL A 144 -2.64 7.21 14.55
C VAL A 144 -2.42 5.88 13.85
N ALA A 145 -3.51 5.15 13.53
CA ALA A 145 -3.44 3.91 12.77
C ALA A 145 -2.86 4.12 11.36
N ALA A 146 -3.24 5.22 10.68
CA ALA A 146 -2.71 5.60 9.38
C ALA A 146 -1.21 5.92 9.43
N ALA A 147 -0.75 6.64 10.46
CA ALA A 147 0.68 6.88 10.67
C ALA A 147 1.45 5.57 10.88
N ALA A 148 0.91 4.64 11.67
CA ALA A 148 1.51 3.32 11.88
C ALA A 148 1.54 2.47 10.59
N ALA A 149 0.47 2.50 9.80
CA ALA A 149 0.38 1.82 8.51
C ALA A 149 1.37 2.40 7.49
N GLY A 150 1.48 3.73 7.41
CA GLY A 150 2.48 4.42 6.60
C GLY A 150 3.90 3.96 6.96
N ARG A 151 4.20 3.84 8.25
CA ARG A 151 5.49 3.32 8.72
C ARG A 151 5.74 1.87 8.32
N ARG A 152 4.71 1.01 8.37
CA ARG A 152 4.82 -0.39 7.89
C ARG A 152 5.06 -0.45 6.37
N LEU A 153 4.43 0.43 5.60
CA LEU A 153 4.65 0.54 4.16
C LEU A 153 6.08 0.96 3.83
N GLU A 154 6.63 1.95 4.54
CA GLU A 154 8.04 2.35 4.39
C GLU A 154 9.00 1.17 4.63
N ASN A 155 8.71 0.36 5.67
CA ASN A 155 9.51 -0.81 6.01
C ASN A 155 9.34 -1.94 4.96
N LEU A 156 8.14 -2.14 4.41
CA LEU A 156 7.92 -3.06 3.29
C LEU A 156 8.68 -2.61 2.04
N MET A 157 8.69 -1.30 1.74
CA MET A 157 9.49 -0.78 0.61
C MET A 157 10.98 -1.03 0.80
N LEU A 158 11.47 -0.97 2.05
CA LEU A 158 12.83 -1.36 2.38
C LEU A 158 13.08 -2.86 2.11
N TRP A 159 12.15 -3.76 2.46
CA TRP A 159 12.25 -5.18 2.07
C TRP A 159 12.38 -5.34 0.56
N LEU A 160 11.49 -4.71 -0.21
CA LEU A 160 11.50 -4.82 -1.68
C LEU A 160 12.82 -4.30 -2.28
N GLN A 161 13.39 -3.22 -1.73
CA GLN A 161 14.70 -2.73 -2.13
C GLN A 161 15.80 -3.78 -1.89
N VAL A 162 15.79 -4.43 -0.73
CA VAL A 162 16.74 -5.50 -0.39
C VAL A 162 16.54 -6.71 -1.30
N ALA A 163 15.30 -7.18 -1.47
CA ALA A 163 14.97 -8.34 -2.30
C ALA A 163 15.39 -8.13 -3.77
N HIS A 164 15.06 -6.99 -4.35
CA HIS A 164 15.45 -6.67 -5.73
C HIS A 164 16.95 -6.45 -5.89
N THR A 165 17.64 -5.88 -4.88
CA THR A 165 19.12 -5.85 -4.87
C THR A 165 19.69 -7.26 -4.91
N GLY A 166 19.10 -8.20 -4.16
CA GLY A 166 19.43 -9.64 -4.23
C GLY A 166 19.24 -10.22 -5.63
N THR A 167 18.13 -9.92 -6.30
CA THR A 167 17.90 -10.34 -7.70
C THR A 167 19.00 -9.84 -8.64
N VAL A 168 19.43 -8.58 -8.50
CA VAL A 168 20.51 -8.01 -9.32
C VAL A 168 21.84 -8.70 -9.02
N LEU A 169 22.15 -8.97 -7.74
CA LEU A 169 23.34 -9.72 -7.34
C LEU A 169 23.36 -11.12 -7.96
N THR A 170 22.27 -11.88 -7.85
CA THR A 170 22.17 -13.23 -8.44
C THR A 170 22.35 -13.20 -9.96
N ALA A 171 21.69 -12.24 -10.64
CA ALA A 171 21.81 -12.08 -12.08
C ALA A 171 23.25 -11.75 -12.51
N ARG A 172 23.96 -10.91 -11.75
CA ARG A 172 25.35 -10.52 -12.04
C ARG A 172 26.35 -11.63 -11.72
N ALA A 173 26.18 -12.33 -10.61
CA ALA A 173 27.01 -13.48 -10.26
C ALA A 173 26.91 -14.61 -11.31
N GLY A 174 25.71 -14.88 -11.85
CA GLY A 174 25.52 -15.87 -12.91
C GLY A 174 26.09 -15.45 -14.28
N ASN A 175 26.17 -14.16 -14.57
CA ASN A 175 26.61 -13.62 -15.87
C ASN A 175 28.10 -13.30 -15.96
N THR A 176 28.85 -13.35 -14.86
CA THR A 176 30.27 -12.98 -14.84
C THR A 176 31.12 -14.25 -14.92
N PRO A 177 31.63 -14.65 -16.11
CA PRO A 177 32.54 -15.78 -16.22
C PRO A 177 33.77 -15.51 -15.35
N SER A 178 34.12 -16.49 -14.51
CA SER A 178 35.25 -16.42 -13.57
C SER A 178 36.57 -16.22 -14.32
N LEU A 179 37.00 -14.98 -14.51
CA LEU A 179 38.33 -14.69 -15.03
C LEU A 179 39.34 -14.71 -13.87
N PRO A 180 40.33 -15.63 -13.87
CA PRO A 180 41.34 -15.66 -12.83
C PRO A 180 42.19 -14.39 -12.88
N ARG A 181 42.24 -13.63 -11.77
CA ARG A 181 43.14 -12.49 -11.62
C ARG A 181 44.41 -12.87 -10.88
N LYS A 182 45.55 -12.46 -11.41
CA LYS A 182 46.81 -12.37 -10.67
C LYS A 182 46.92 -10.98 -10.04
N THR A 183 47.23 -10.91 -8.75
CA THR A 183 47.69 -9.68 -8.10
C THR A 183 49.00 -9.19 -8.76
N ARG A 184 49.45 -7.96 -8.47
CA ARG A 184 50.81 -7.52 -8.87
C ARG A 184 51.93 -8.43 -8.32
N SER A 185 51.65 -9.21 -7.28
CA SER A 185 52.56 -10.23 -6.72
C SER A 185 52.41 -11.62 -7.36
N GLY A 186 51.54 -11.79 -8.36
CA GLY A 186 51.33 -13.05 -9.07
C GLY A 186 50.41 -14.06 -8.36
N GLN A 187 49.83 -13.71 -7.21
CA GLN A 187 48.88 -14.58 -6.51
C GLN A 187 47.52 -14.55 -7.19
N VAL A 188 46.93 -15.74 -7.39
CA VAL A 188 45.55 -15.87 -7.88
C VAL A 188 44.62 -15.64 -6.70
N LEU A 189 43.93 -14.50 -6.68
CA LEU A 189 42.99 -14.15 -5.62
C LEU A 189 41.65 -14.84 -5.90
N ARG A 190 41.33 -15.89 -5.14
CA ARG A 190 40.03 -16.59 -5.23
C ARG A 190 38.96 -16.01 -4.31
N ASP A 191 39.33 -15.37 -3.20
CA ASP A 191 38.37 -14.94 -2.18
C ASP A 191 37.81 -13.51 -2.37
N GLY A 192 38.23 -12.81 -3.42
CA GLY A 192 37.80 -11.43 -3.73
C GLY A 192 36.78 -11.32 -4.87
N GLN A 193 36.17 -12.44 -5.27
CA GLN A 193 35.28 -12.52 -6.44
C GLN A 193 33.98 -11.72 -6.24
N ASP A 194 33.42 -11.74 -5.03
CA ASP A 194 32.13 -11.09 -4.73
C ASP A 194 32.26 -9.57 -4.57
N ALA A 195 33.41 -9.08 -4.07
CA ALA A 195 33.58 -7.66 -3.75
C ALA A 195 33.47 -6.73 -4.98
N LEU A 196 33.77 -7.23 -6.19
CA LEU A 196 33.63 -6.45 -7.42
C LEU A 196 32.20 -6.47 -7.96
N VAL A 197 31.52 -7.62 -7.85
CA VAL A 197 30.10 -7.74 -8.18
C VAL A 197 29.30 -6.84 -7.22
N ASP A 198 29.62 -6.87 -5.93
CA ASP A 198 29.03 -6.02 -4.91
C ASP A 198 29.22 -4.52 -5.23
N ASP A 199 30.41 -4.10 -5.66
CA ASP A 199 30.67 -2.69 -6.00
C ASP A 199 29.95 -2.25 -7.27
N GLU A 200 29.93 -3.09 -8.31
CA GLU A 200 29.18 -2.81 -9.54
C GLU A 200 27.68 -2.71 -9.27
N VAL A 201 27.13 -3.68 -8.53
CA VAL A 201 25.71 -3.68 -8.18
C VAL A 201 25.38 -2.49 -7.29
N ALA A 202 26.24 -2.14 -6.32
CA ALA A 202 26.03 -0.95 -5.50
C ALA A 202 26.04 0.33 -6.34
N VAL A 203 26.89 0.44 -7.36
CA VAL A 203 26.89 1.59 -8.29
C VAL A 203 25.62 1.63 -9.13
N GLU A 204 25.22 0.51 -9.71
CA GLU A 204 24.01 0.40 -10.54
C GLU A 204 22.75 0.74 -9.75
N VAL A 205 22.60 0.17 -8.55
CA VAL A 205 21.49 0.47 -7.63
C VAL A 205 21.53 1.94 -7.20
N ALA A 206 22.70 2.49 -6.89
CA ALA A 206 22.84 3.90 -6.50
C ALA A 206 22.35 4.85 -7.60
N VAL A 207 22.77 4.61 -8.85
CA VAL A 207 22.38 5.42 -10.00
C VAL A 207 20.88 5.27 -10.29
N ALA A 208 20.38 4.03 -10.38
CA ALA A 208 18.99 3.77 -10.73
C ALA A 208 17.99 4.30 -9.69
N ALA A 209 18.32 4.17 -8.40
CA ALA A 209 17.44 4.60 -7.31
C ALA A 209 17.68 6.06 -6.85
N GLY A 210 18.67 6.76 -7.42
CA GLY A 210 19.02 8.13 -7.01
C GLY A 210 19.50 8.22 -5.55
N ILE A 211 20.21 7.20 -5.06
CA ILE A 211 20.71 7.12 -3.68
C ILE A 211 22.23 7.17 -3.61
N THR A 212 22.77 7.39 -2.41
CA THR A 212 24.23 7.37 -2.21
C THR A 212 24.78 5.95 -2.38
N ARG A 213 26.02 5.85 -2.89
CA ARG A 213 26.75 4.56 -2.95
C ARG A 213 26.82 3.87 -1.60
N SER A 214 27.03 4.63 -0.51
CA SER A 214 27.07 4.06 0.84
C SER A 214 25.73 3.40 1.24
N LYS A 215 24.59 3.99 0.86
CA LYS A 215 23.27 3.36 1.09
C LYS A 215 23.10 2.12 0.21
N ALA A 216 23.49 2.19 -1.06
CA ALA A 216 23.43 1.04 -1.95
C ALA A 216 24.29 -0.14 -1.48
N HIS A 217 25.52 0.11 -1.01
CA HIS A 217 26.35 -0.93 -0.39
C HIS A 217 25.69 -1.57 0.83
N ALA A 218 24.97 -0.78 1.63
CA ALA A 218 24.25 -1.33 2.77
C ALA A 218 23.04 -2.19 2.34
N LEU A 219 22.39 -1.86 1.21
CA LEU A 219 21.38 -2.72 0.60
C LEU A 219 22.00 -4.01 0.05
N VAL A 220 23.18 -3.94 -0.56
CA VAL A 220 23.95 -5.12 -0.99
C VAL A 220 24.30 -6.00 0.21
N GLU A 221 24.86 -5.45 1.28
CA GLU A 221 25.16 -6.20 2.52
C GLU A 221 23.89 -6.87 3.09
N ALA A 222 22.77 -6.16 3.12
CA ALA A 222 21.50 -6.73 3.57
C ALA A 222 20.98 -7.82 2.63
N ALA A 223 21.08 -7.64 1.31
CA ALA A 223 20.63 -8.60 0.31
C ALA A 223 21.45 -9.89 0.36
N THR A 224 22.77 -9.79 0.46
CA THR A 224 23.65 -10.94 0.62
C THR A 224 23.25 -11.75 1.86
N VAL A 225 23.06 -11.11 3.01
CA VAL A 225 22.75 -11.83 4.26
C VAL A 225 21.33 -12.39 4.29
N LEU A 226 20.33 -11.64 3.83
CA LEU A 226 18.91 -11.99 3.98
C LEU A 226 18.35 -12.82 2.81
N VAL A 227 18.87 -12.62 1.60
CA VAL A 227 18.28 -13.17 0.36
C VAL A 227 19.20 -14.21 -0.26
N ILE A 228 20.50 -13.93 -0.35
CA ILE A 228 21.45 -14.84 -1.01
C ILE A 228 21.87 -15.96 -0.08
N ASP A 229 22.34 -15.61 1.12
CA ASP A 229 22.85 -16.58 2.09
C ASP A 229 21.74 -17.13 3.01
N GLU A 230 20.55 -16.50 3.01
CA GLU A 230 19.40 -16.84 3.86
C GLU A 230 19.77 -17.04 5.35
N ARG A 231 20.73 -16.25 5.85
CA ARG A 231 21.31 -16.44 7.20
C ARG A 231 20.41 -16.02 8.33
N LEU A 232 19.41 -15.20 8.05
CA LEU A 232 18.54 -14.57 9.03
C LEU A 232 17.07 -14.60 8.55
N PRO A 233 16.47 -15.80 8.41
CA PRO A 233 15.12 -15.96 7.86
C PRO A 233 14.04 -15.22 8.66
N LEU A 234 14.11 -15.20 10.00
CA LEU A 234 13.12 -14.48 10.81
C LEU A 234 13.25 -12.97 10.64
N THR A 235 14.49 -12.48 10.49
CA THR A 235 14.76 -11.07 10.20
C THR A 235 14.22 -10.68 8.83
N ALA A 236 14.42 -11.52 7.81
CA ALA A 236 13.87 -11.31 6.47
C ALA A 236 12.32 -11.28 6.50
N GLN A 237 11.70 -12.22 7.21
CA GLN A 237 10.25 -12.26 7.39
C GLN A 237 9.73 -10.98 8.08
N ALA A 238 10.34 -10.57 9.20
CA ALA A 238 9.91 -9.36 9.92
C ALA A 238 10.04 -8.08 9.08
N LEU A 239 11.03 -8.04 8.17
CA LEU A 239 11.21 -6.96 7.21
C LEU A 239 10.13 -6.99 6.12
N ALA A 240 9.83 -8.18 5.58
CA ALA A 240 8.78 -8.40 4.59
C ALA A 240 7.37 -8.07 5.14
N GLU A 241 7.13 -8.29 6.43
CA GLU A 241 5.89 -7.87 7.12
C GLU A 241 5.85 -6.36 7.45
N GLY A 242 6.91 -5.61 7.14
CA GLY A 242 7.02 -4.18 7.47
C GLY A 242 7.18 -3.87 8.96
N ARG A 243 7.53 -4.86 9.78
CA ARG A 243 7.64 -4.73 11.25
C ARG A 243 9.06 -4.39 11.71
N LEU A 244 10.05 -4.56 10.84
CA LEU A 244 11.45 -4.20 11.09
C LEU A 244 11.82 -2.95 10.28
N ASP A 245 12.49 -2.00 10.91
CA ASP A 245 12.99 -0.79 10.26
C ASP A 245 14.49 -0.83 9.96
N TRP A 246 14.96 0.12 9.15
CA TRP A 246 16.37 0.22 8.77
C TRP A 246 17.35 0.31 9.95
N PRO A 247 17.15 1.17 10.97
CA PRO A 247 18.04 1.20 12.13
C PRO A 247 18.16 -0.15 12.85
N ARG A 248 17.03 -0.86 13.07
CA ARG A 248 17.05 -2.17 13.72
C ARG A 248 17.66 -3.24 12.84
N LEU A 249 17.38 -3.23 11.54
CA LEU A 249 18.02 -4.13 10.57
C LEU A 249 19.54 -3.96 10.62
N ARG A 250 20.04 -2.73 10.59
CA ARG A 250 21.49 -2.45 10.71
C ARG A 250 22.07 -2.95 12.03
N LEU A 251 21.32 -2.86 13.13
CA LEU A 251 21.75 -3.44 14.41
C LEU A 251 21.88 -4.96 14.30
N VAL A 252 20.90 -5.65 13.73
CA VAL A 252 20.97 -7.10 13.53
C VAL A 252 22.19 -7.46 12.67
N LEU A 253 22.30 -6.90 11.46
CA LEU A 253 23.41 -7.16 10.54
C LEU A 253 24.77 -6.90 11.21
N SER A 254 24.91 -5.78 11.91
CA SER A 254 26.16 -5.44 12.59
C SER A 254 26.53 -6.43 13.71
N ARG A 255 25.54 -6.94 14.45
CA ARG A 255 25.76 -7.84 15.59
C ARG A 255 25.98 -9.28 15.15
N THR A 256 25.41 -9.69 14.02
CA THR A 256 25.52 -11.07 13.52
C THR A 256 26.61 -11.27 12.48
N ARG A 257 27.19 -10.20 11.91
CA ARG A 257 28.23 -10.26 10.87
C ARG A 257 29.41 -11.19 11.18
N GLY A 258 29.81 -11.30 12.45
CA GLY A 258 30.95 -12.13 12.87
C GLY A 258 30.58 -13.51 13.40
N LEU A 259 29.31 -13.89 13.37
CA LEU A 259 28.82 -15.18 13.84
C LEU A 259 28.82 -16.19 12.70
N THR A 260 28.80 -17.49 13.02
CA THR A 260 28.48 -18.52 12.02
C THR A 260 27.01 -18.42 11.64
N PRO A 261 26.56 -19.02 10.51
CA PRO A 261 25.15 -19.06 10.14
C PRO A 261 24.26 -19.63 11.26
N GLU A 262 24.68 -20.72 11.92
CA GLU A 262 23.91 -21.38 12.97
C GLU A 262 23.79 -20.49 14.22
N SER A 263 24.89 -19.85 14.63
CA SER A 263 24.87 -18.89 15.74
C SER A 263 24.03 -17.65 15.40
N ALA A 264 24.05 -17.18 14.16
CA ALA A 264 23.23 -16.05 13.72
C ALA A 264 21.73 -16.38 13.78
N GLN A 265 21.33 -17.56 13.31
CA GLN A 265 19.96 -18.06 13.40
C GLN A 265 19.51 -18.27 14.85
N ALA A 266 20.36 -18.83 15.70
CA ALA A 266 20.07 -18.96 17.13
C ALA A 266 19.86 -17.59 17.80
N VAL A 267 20.68 -16.58 17.45
CA VAL A 267 20.52 -15.22 17.95
C VAL A 267 19.17 -14.64 17.55
N GLU A 268 18.78 -14.69 16.28
CA GLU A 268 17.49 -14.13 15.87
C GLU A 268 16.31 -14.88 16.50
N ALA A 269 16.39 -16.21 16.64
CA ALA A 269 15.36 -16.99 17.33
C ALA A 269 15.16 -16.51 18.77
N HIS A 270 16.25 -16.25 19.51
CA HIS A 270 16.18 -15.68 20.87
C HIS A 270 15.61 -14.25 20.89
N VAL A 271 15.97 -13.42 19.91
CA VAL A 271 15.42 -12.05 19.80
C VAL A 271 13.92 -12.09 19.58
N TYR A 272 13.46 -12.85 18.58
CA TYR A 272 12.05 -12.90 18.20
C TYR A 272 11.17 -13.69 19.18
N ALA A 273 11.75 -14.57 20.00
CA ALA A 273 11.06 -15.16 21.15
C ALA A 273 10.73 -14.14 22.26
N THR A 274 11.41 -12.99 22.28
CA THR A 274 11.14 -11.93 23.26
C THR A 274 9.81 -11.26 22.96
N ARG A 275 8.81 -11.45 23.83
CA ARG A 275 7.48 -10.83 23.69
C ARG A 275 7.59 -9.32 23.51
N GLY A 276 6.93 -8.79 22.48
CA GLY A 276 6.83 -7.35 22.24
C GLY A 276 8.11 -6.69 21.72
N VAL A 277 9.06 -7.46 21.18
CA VAL A 277 10.37 -6.93 20.76
C VAL A 277 10.27 -6.00 19.55
N LEU A 278 9.32 -6.26 18.64
CA LEU A 278 9.09 -5.47 17.43
C LEU A 278 8.21 -4.24 17.70
N GLU A 279 7.26 -4.38 18.63
CA GLU A 279 6.35 -3.33 19.08
C GLU A 279 7.05 -2.33 20.02
N GLY A 280 8.20 -2.69 20.57
CA GLY A 280 9.01 -1.83 21.42
C GLY A 280 9.80 -0.78 20.64
N GLY A 281 10.37 0.18 21.37
CA GLY A 281 11.35 1.13 20.82
C GLY A 281 12.70 0.47 20.52
N THR A 282 13.55 1.16 19.75
CA THR A 282 14.87 0.67 19.30
C THR A 282 15.77 0.23 20.46
N ARG A 283 15.72 0.90 21.61
CA ARG A 283 16.49 0.51 22.80
C ARG A 283 16.08 -0.86 23.36
N ARG A 284 14.79 -1.19 23.35
CA ARG A 284 14.30 -2.51 23.79
C ARG A 284 14.79 -3.59 22.84
N PHE A 285 14.70 -3.32 21.54
CA PHE A 285 15.20 -4.22 20.50
C PHE A 285 16.71 -4.45 20.66
N GLU A 286 17.51 -3.40 20.85
CA GLU A 286 18.96 -3.49 21.06
C GLU A 286 19.32 -4.29 22.32
N ASN A 287 18.59 -4.08 23.42
CA ASN A 287 18.80 -4.83 24.65
C ASN A 287 18.50 -6.33 24.45
N ALA A 288 17.39 -6.66 23.78
CA ALA A 288 17.03 -8.04 23.46
C ALA A 288 18.08 -8.69 22.54
N LEU A 289 18.53 -7.98 21.51
CA LEU A 289 19.59 -8.44 20.61
C LEU A 289 20.92 -8.65 21.34
N THR A 290 21.28 -7.75 22.24
CA THR A 290 22.51 -7.91 23.04
C THR A 290 22.40 -9.11 23.98
N ALA A 291 21.25 -9.31 24.64
CA ALA A 291 21.02 -10.47 25.49
C ALA A 291 21.06 -11.79 24.70
N ALA A 292 20.45 -11.82 23.52
CA ALA A 292 20.47 -12.98 22.62
C ALA A 292 21.90 -13.32 22.16
N VAL A 293 22.69 -12.33 21.75
CA VAL A 293 24.10 -12.55 21.38
C VAL A 293 24.90 -13.10 22.56
N LEU A 294 24.74 -12.55 23.75
CA LEU A 294 25.44 -13.03 24.95
C LEU A 294 25.05 -14.46 25.35
N ALA A 295 23.78 -14.85 25.10
CA ALA A 295 23.30 -16.20 25.38
C ALA A 295 23.88 -17.24 24.40
N VAL A 296 24.06 -16.87 23.13
CA VAL A 296 24.54 -17.77 22.07
C VAL A 296 26.06 -17.82 21.97
N ASP A 297 26.73 -16.67 22.00
CA ASP A 297 28.17 -16.55 21.86
C ASP A 297 28.70 -15.42 22.77
N PRO A 298 28.97 -15.70 24.06
CA PRO A 298 29.46 -14.69 24.99
C PRO A 298 30.81 -14.10 24.56
N ASP A 299 31.63 -14.88 23.85
CA ASP A 299 32.94 -14.44 23.36
C ASP A 299 32.82 -13.53 22.13
N ALA A 300 31.75 -13.63 21.32
CA ALA A 300 31.52 -12.73 20.19
C ALA A 300 31.41 -11.28 20.63
N GLU A 301 30.72 -11.01 21.74
CA GLU A 301 30.59 -9.64 22.25
C GLU A 301 31.93 -9.13 22.80
N ALA A 302 32.75 -9.99 23.40
CA ALA A 302 34.13 -9.64 23.80
C ALA A 302 34.99 -9.29 22.59
N ARG A 303 34.99 -10.14 21.54
CA ARG A 303 35.69 -9.90 20.26
C ARG A 303 35.21 -8.61 19.58
N ARG A 304 33.91 -8.28 19.67
CA ARG A 304 33.34 -7.05 19.12
C ARG A 304 33.86 -5.82 19.87
N ARG A 305 33.80 -5.81 21.20
CA ARG A 305 34.30 -4.70 22.02
C ARG A 305 35.78 -4.42 21.76
N GLU A 306 36.57 -5.48 21.61
CA GLU A 306 37.99 -5.36 21.26
C GLU A 306 38.17 -4.70 19.88
N ARG A 307 37.42 -5.14 18.86
CA ARG A 307 37.43 -4.51 17.52
C ARG A 307 37.04 -3.03 17.57
N THR A 308 35.99 -2.68 18.31
CA THR A 308 35.59 -1.27 18.48
C THR A 308 36.67 -0.45 19.18
N ARG A 309 37.39 -1.02 20.16
CA ARG A 309 38.53 -0.35 20.80
C ARG A 309 39.69 -0.15 19.82
N LYS A 310 40.05 -1.19 19.05
CA LYS A 310 41.13 -1.12 18.05
C LYS A 310 40.81 -0.17 16.89
N GLY A 311 39.53 -0.03 16.52
CA GLY A 311 39.06 0.88 15.48
C GLY A 311 39.03 2.37 15.87
N ARG A 312 39.07 2.69 17.17
CA ARG A 312 39.18 4.08 17.68
C ARG A 312 40.62 4.59 17.68
N ARG A 313 41.37 4.39 16.59
CA ARG A 313 42.65 5.06 16.41
C ARG A 313 42.41 6.42 15.75
N VAL A 314 42.47 7.47 16.56
CA VAL A 314 42.58 8.85 16.05
C VAL A 314 44.02 9.02 15.56
N SER A 315 44.23 9.06 14.24
CA SER A 315 45.49 9.55 13.69
C SER A 315 45.49 11.07 13.81
N ILE A 316 46.35 11.62 14.68
CA ILE A 316 46.66 13.05 14.67
C ILE A 316 47.57 13.26 13.45
N GLN A 317 47.04 13.87 12.39
CA GLN A 317 47.89 14.41 11.33
C GLN A 317 48.62 15.61 11.91
N THR A 318 49.95 15.51 12.00
CA THR A 318 50.84 16.61 12.38
C THR A 318 51.37 17.27 11.11
#